data_AF-A0A1M5Z4A8-F1
#
_entry.id   AF-A0A1M5Z4A8-F1
#
_cell.length_a   1.000
_cell.length_b   1.000
_cell.length_c   1.000
_cell.angle_alpha   90.00
_cell.angle_beta   90.00
_cell.angle_gamma   90.00
#
_symmetry.space_group_name_H-M   'P 1'
#
loop_
_entity.id
_entity.type
_entity.pdbx_description
1 polymer ?
#
loop_
_entity_poly.entity_id
_entity_poly.type
_entity_poly.pdbx_seq_one_letter_code
_entity_poly.pdbx_strand_id
1 'polypeptide(L)' 'MESRLLIVMLVMVAGNLYWWYRYRHTEANRNIDGREREEQLAELQDHWVQFTCVAIIIIMVLAPLAHAILQSGLAG' A
#
# COMPACT_ATOMS: atom_id res chain seq x y z
N MET A 1 -20.01 1.75 -8.19
CA MET A 1 -19.21 0.53 -7.90
C MET A 1 -17.79 0.71 -8.43
N GLU A 2 -17.65 1.08 -9.71
CA GLU A 2 -16.38 1.38 -10.37
C GLU A 2 -15.55 2.47 -9.67
N SER A 3 -16.17 3.57 -9.24
CA SER A 3 -15.47 4.65 -8.54
C SER A 3 -14.82 4.21 -7.22
N ARG A 4 -15.43 3.27 -6.48
CA ARG A 4 -14.87 2.75 -5.22
C ARG A 4 -13.67 1.84 -5.48
N LEU A 5 -13.75 0.97 -6.49
CA LEU A 5 -12.64 0.13 -6.93
C LEU A 5 -11.48 0.97 -7.47
N LEU A 6 -11.79 2.02 -8.23
CA LEU A 6 -10.81 2.99 -8.72
C LEU A 6 -10.10 3.70 -7.57
N ILE A 7 -10.81 4.11 -6.51
CA ILE A 7 -10.20 4.72 -5.32
C ILE A 7 -9.25 3.74 -4.63
N VAL A 8 -9.68 2.48 -4.42
CA VAL A 8 -8.83 1.45 -3.79
C VAL A 8 -7.58 1.20 -4.64
N MET A 9 -7.72 1.07 -5.96
CA MET A 9 -6.60 0.92 -6.87
C MET A 9 -5.66 2.14 -6.82
N LEU A 10 -6.21 3.35 -6.76
CA LEU A 10 -5.43 4.59 -6.72
C LEU A 10 -4.64 4.72 -5.41
N VAL A 11 -5.24 4.34 -4.27
CA VAL A 11 -4.55 4.27 -2.98
C VAL A 11 -3.42 3.23 -3.02
N MET A 12 -3.65 2.06 -3.62
CA MET A 12 -2.62 1.03 -3.76
C MET A 12 -1.45 1.50 -4.62
N VAL A 13 -1.74 2.11 -5.77
CA VAL A 13 -0.71 2.63 -6.68
C VAL A 13 0.06 3.78 -6.01
N ALA A 14 -0.64 4.75 -5.42
CA ALA A 14 -0.02 5.88 -4.75
C ALA A 14 0.86 5.45 -3.56
N GLY A 15 0.38 4.51 -2.74
CA GLY A 15 1.15 3.97 -1.62
C GLY A 15 2.43 3.26 -2.08
N ASN A 16 2.33 2.43 -3.12
CA ASN A 16 3.51 1.75 -3.67
C ASN A 16 4.51 2.74 -4.31
N LEU A 17 4.02 3.74 -5.04
CA LEU A 17 4.87 4.79 -5.59
C LEU A 17 5.57 5.62 -4.50
N TYR A 18 4.87 5.93 -3.40
CA TYR A 18 5.43 6.64 -2.26
C TYR A 18 6.60 5.86 -1.64
N TRP A 19 6.41 4.58 -1.34
CA TRP A 19 7.46 3.75 -0.74
C TRP A 19 8.62 3.52 -1.69
N TRP A 20 8.34 3.29 -2.98
CA TRP A 20 9.37 3.18 -4.01
C TRP A 20 10.22 4.46 -4.12
N TYR A 21 9.56 5.62 -4.13
CA TYR A 21 10.25 6.92 -4.15
C TYR A 21 11.13 7.10 -2.92
N ARG A 22 10.62 6.79 -1.72
CA ARG A 22 11.39 6.89 -0.47
C ARG A 22 12.59 5.96 -0.47
N TYR A 23 12.43 4.72 -0.95
CA TYR A 23 13.52 3.77 -1.08
C TYR A 23 14.62 4.30 -2.01
N ARG A 24 14.26 4.74 -3.23
CA ARG A 24 15.19 5.31 -4.21
C ARG A 24 15.91 6.55 -3.68
N HIS A 25 15.20 7.41 -2.96
CA HIS A 25 15.78 8.61 -2.37
C HIS A 25 16.81 8.28 -1.29
N THR A 26 16.51 7.33 -0.40
CA THR A 26 17.45 6.88 0.64
C THR A 26 18.65 6.15 0.05
N GLU A 27 18.45 5.32 -0.97
CA GLU A 27 19.51 4.61 -1.71
C GLU A 27 20.51 5.60 -2.34
N ALA A 28 19.98 6.66 -2.96
CA ALA A 28 20.78 7.71 -3.60
C ALA A 28 21.45 8.68 -2.62
N ASN A 29 21.09 8.66 -1.33
CA ASN A 29 21.60 9.61 -0.34
C ASN A 29 23.06 9.30 0.03
N ARG A 30 24.01 9.92 -0.68
CA ARG A 30 25.46 9.75 -0.44
C ARG A 30 26.01 10.45 0.81
N ASN A 31 25.18 11.22 1.51
CA ASN A 31 25.61 12.01 2.66
C ASN A 31 25.62 11.23 3.98
N ILE A 32 25.06 10.02 4.00
CA ILE A 32 25.02 9.12 5.15
C ILE A 32 25.98 7.94 4.95
N ASP A 33 26.54 7.47 6.07
CA ASP A 33 27.45 6.32 6.11
C ASP A 33 26.78 5.08 5.50
N GLY A 34 27.59 4.20 4.88
CA GLY A 34 27.08 3.03 4.17
C GLY A 34 26.25 2.12 5.07
N ARG A 35 26.68 1.93 6.32
CA ARG A 35 25.99 1.10 7.31
C ARG A 35 24.66 1.72 7.78
N GLU A 36 24.66 3.03 8.03
CA GLU A 36 23.44 3.76 8.41
C GLU A 36 22.41 3.76 7.28
N ARG A 37 22.87 3.85 6.02
CA ARG A 37 21.99 3.74 4.85
C ARG A 37 21.35 2.37 4.72
N GLU A 38 22.12 1.30 4.92
CA GLU A 38 21.59 -0.07 4.87
C GLU A 38 20.53 -0.30 5.94
N GLU A 39 20.75 0.20 7.15
CA GLU A 39 19.78 0.12 8.25
C GLU A 39 18.48 0.87 7.93
N GLN A 40 18.58 2.09 7.39
CA GLN A 40 17.41 2.86 6.95
C GLN A 40 16.66 2.20 5.78
N LEU A 41 17.38 1.57 4.84
CA LEU A 41 16.77 0.84 3.73
C LEU A 41 16.04 -0.43 4.21
N ALA A 42 16.62 -1.14 5.17
CA ALA A 42 15.99 -2.32 5.78
C ALA A 42 14.71 -1.93 6.54
N GLU A 43 14.75 -0.85 7.32
CA GLU A 43 13.59 -0.31 8.01
C GLU A 43 12.49 0.17 7.03
N LEU A 44 12.89 0.86 5.95
CA LEU A 44 11.96 1.27 4.89
C LEU A 44 11.29 0.07 4.22
N GLN A 45 12.05 -1.00 3.96
CA GLN A 45 11.53 -2.20 3.35
C GLN A 45 10.54 -2.92 4.28
N ASP A 46 10.84 -3.00 5.58
CA ASP A 46 9.92 -3.59 6.56
C ASP A 46 8.59 -2.81 6.62
N HIS A 47 8.66 -1.48 6.71
CA HIS A 47 7.45 -0.63 6.69
C HIS A 47 6.66 -0.74 5.38
N TRP A 48 7.33 -0.88 4.23
CA TRP A 48 6.65 -1.08 2.95
C TRP A 48 5.91 -2.43 2.92
N VAL A 49 6.52 -3.50 3.41
CA VAL A 49 5.87 -4.81 3.53
C VAL A 49 4.68 -4.73 4.49
N GLN A 50 4.84 -4.10 5.67
CA GLN A 50 3.74 -3.92 6.62
C GLN A 50 2.56 -3.15 6.00
N PHE A 51 2.83 -2.05 5.29
CA PHE A 51 1.80 -1.30 4.56
C PHE A 51 1.05 -2.20 3.58
N THR A 52 1.79 -3.03 2.82
CA THR A 52 1.22 -3.94 1.84
C THR A 52 0.33 -5.00 2.50
N CYS A 53 0.78 -5.57 3.63
CA CYS A 53 0.00 -6.52 4.42
C CYS A 53 -1.30 -5.91 4.94
N VAL A 54 -1.24 -4.72 5.54
CA VAL A 54 -2.42 -4.02 6.04
C VAL A 54 -3.39 -3.71 4.90
N ALA A 55 -2.89 -3.24 3.76
CA ALA A 55 -3.72 -2.97 2.59
C ALA A 55 -4.43 -4.23 2.07
N ILE A 56 -3.74 -5.37 2.01
CA ILE A 56 -4.35 -6.65 1.62
C ILE A 56 -5.45 -7.07 2.60
N ILE A 57 -5.21 -6.95 3.92
CA ILE A 57 -6.21 -7.28 4.95
C ILE A 57 -7.46 -6.40 4.77
N ILE A 58 -7.27 -5.10 4.58
CA ILE A 58 -8.38 -4.15 4.34
C ILE A 58 -9.17 -4.57 3.09
N ILE A 59 -8.49 -4.92 2.00
CA ILE A 59 -9.15 -5.38 0.77
C ILE A 59 -9.92 -6.68 1.01
N MET A 60 -9.33 -7.64 1.72
CA MET A 60 -9.98 -8.92 2.05
C MET A 60 -11.23 -8.74 2.93
N VAL A 61 -11.26 -7.74 3.81
CA VAL A 61 -12.44 -7.43 4.64
C VAL A 61 -13.49 -6.67 3.83
N LEU A 62 -13.08 -5.73 2.99
CA LEU A 62 -13.99 -4.89 2.22
C LEU A 62 -14.63 -5.62 1.03
N ALA A 63 -13.93 -6.60 0.43
CA ALA A 63 -14.43 -7.37 -0.71
C ALA A 63 -15.75 -8.14 -0.42
N PRO A 64 -15.87 -8.96 0.64
CA PRO A 64 -17.12 -9.64 0.96
C PRO A 64 -18.21 -8.65 1.38
N LEU A 65 -17.84 -7.54 2.04
CA LEU A 65 -18.79 -6.49 2.42
C LEU A 65 -19.38 -5.80 1.18
N ALA A 66 -18.54 -5.47 0.20
CA ALA A 66 -18.97 -4.93 -1.07
C ALA A 66 -19.86 -5.91 -1.83
N HIS A 67 -19.53 -7.21 -1.81
CA HIS A 67 -20.33 -8.26 -2.42
C HIS A 67 -21.71 -8.39 -1.76
N ALA A 68 -21.78 -8.37 -0.42
CA ALA A 68 -23.02 -8.44 0.33
C ALA A 68 -23.93 -7.22 0.07
N ILE A 69 -23.36 -6.01 0.01
CA ILE A 69 -24.09 -4.78 -0.33
C ILE A 69 -24.68 -4.85 -1.76
N LEU A 70 -23.97 -5.48 -2.70
CA LEU A 70 -24.44 -5.64 -4.07
C LEU A 70 -25.60 -6.64 -4.17
N GLN A 71 -25.53 -7.74 -3.42
CA GLN A 71 -26.62 -8.72 -3.38
C GLN A 71 -27.87 -8.17 -2.69
N SER A 72 -27.72 -7.36 -1.63
CA SER A 72 -28.87 -6.75 -0.94
C SER A 72 -29.56 -5.67 -1.78
N GLY A 73 -28.82 -4.95 -2.62
CA GLY A 73 -29.38 -3.93 -3.53
C GLY A 73 -30.09 -4.48 -4.78
N LEU A 74 -29.94 -5.77 -5.09
CA LEU A 74 -30.62 -6.45 -6.22
C LEU A 74 -31.93 -7.15 -5.80
N ALA A 75 -32.23 -7.19 -4.49
CA ALA A 75 -33.41 -7.85 -3.92
C ALA A 75 -34.56 -6.89 -3.59
N GLY A 76 -34.45 -5.60 -3.96
CA GLY A 76 -35.50 -4.59 -3.83
C GLY A 76 -35.69 -3.85 -5.15
#